data_AF-A0A9P6F7G7-F1
#
_entry.id   AF-A0A9P6F7G7-F1
#
_cell.length_a   1.000
_cell.length_b   1.000
_cell.length_c   1.000
_cell.angle_alpha   90.00
_cell.angle_beta   90.00
_cell.angle_gamma   90.00
#
_symmetry.space_group_name_H-M   'P 1'
#
loop_
_entity.id
_entity.type
_entity.pdbx_description
1 polymer ?
#
loop_
_entity_poly.entity_id
_entity_poly.type
_entity_poly.pdbx_seq_one_letter_code
_entity_poly.pdbx_strand_id
1 'polypeptide(L)'
;MGLKGQHLEPLAPTSPEFLQYQAVFGAHKLVKLYKIIYETMGTHSLHEFNLYPSVFFHGTGHCGCVSRRITDTDLTNIDASNWCGRACATQGILNHGHLQDEWLSMFLVKARCNNKQNADICSVQKDTTKSSWAPEGTTALGYALRKSGQQAYLPMFMVKSRRHRFQIDDTCSVPNRKDILPCYLVILRKP
;
A
#
# COMPACT_ATOMS: atom_id res chain seq x y z
N MET A 1 -0.41 -1.12 -20.73
CA MET A 1 -0.97 -0.03 -19.91
C MET A 1 -1.00 -0.49 -18.46
N GLY A 2 -0.64 0.36 -17.50
CA GLY A 2 -0.83 0.09 -16.07
C GLY A 2 -2.29 0.34 -15.69
N LEU A 3 -2.79 -0.41 -14.70
CA LEU A 3 -4.15 -0.23 -14.20
C LEU A 3 -4.22 1.09 -13.43
N LYS A 4 -5.18 1.94 -13.81
CA LYS A 4 -5.43 3.21 -13.15
C LYS A 4 -6.67 3.06 -12.29
N GLY A 5 -6.56 3.38 -11.00
CA GLY A 5 -7.76 3.55 -10.18
C GLY A 5 -8.62 4.63 -10.81
N GLN A 6 -9.92 4.36 -10.94
CA GLN A 6 -10.88 5.32 -11.46
C GLN A 6 -11.38 6.19 -10.31
N HIS A 7 -11.99 5.54 -9.32
CA HIS A 7 -12.47 6.19 -8.11
C HIS A 7 -12.24 5.31 -6.88
N LEU A 8 -12.28 5.97 -5.73
CA LEU A 8 -12.23 5.36 -4.42
C LEU A 8 -13.63 5.42 -3.82
N GLU A 9 -14.16 4.25 -3.48
CA GLU A 9 -15.43 4.10 -2.76
C GLU A 9 -15.12 4.00 -1.25
N PRO A 10 -15.54 4.96 -0.42
CA PRO A 10 -15.34 4.87 1.01
C PRO A 10 -16.23 3.80 1.63
N LEU A 11 -15.64 2.91 2.42
CA LEU A 11 -16.37 1.88 3.15
C LEU A 11 -16.75 2.37 4.54
N ALA A 12 -18.03 2.21 4.89
CA ALA A 12 -18.55 2.59 6.19
C ALA A 12 -17.88 1.78 7.31
N PRO A 13 -17.65 2.36 8.52
CA PRO A 13 -17.09 1.64 9.66
C PRO A 13 -17.89 0.41 10.09
N THR A 14 -19.17 0.35 9.74
CA THR A 14 -20.09 -0.76 10.02
C THR A 14 -20.09 -1.84 8.93
N SER A 15 -19.39 -1.64 7.81
CA SER A 15 -19.33 -2.64 6.73
C SER A 15 -18.53 -3.88 7.15
N PRO A 16 -18.91 -5.09 6.70
CA PRO A 16 -18.19 -6.32 7.02
C PRO A 16 -16.70 -6.25 6.71
N GLU A 17 -16.32 -5.68 5.57
CA GLU A 17 -14.93 -5.53 5.15
C GLU A 17 -14.15 -4.60 6.09
N PHE A 18 -14.75 -3.49 6.53
CA PHE A 18 -14.10 -2.59 7.46
C PHE A 18 -13.84 -3.28 8.81
N LEU A 19 -14.84 -3.98 9.35
CA LEU A 19 -14.71 -4.71 10.61
C LEU A 19 -13.68 -5.83 10.51
N GLN A 20 -13.67 -6.58 9.40
CA GLN A 20 -12.69 -7.60 9.12
C GLN A 20 -11.26 -7.03 9.16
N TYR A 21 -11.01 -5.91 8.48
CA TYR A 21 -9.65 -5.35 8.41
C TYR A 21 -9.26 -4.56 9.66
N GLN A 22 -10.20 -3.98 10.40
CA GLN A 22 -9.90 -3.39 11.71
C GLN A 22 -9.29 -4.42 12.67
N ALA A 23 -9.74 -5.69 12.62
CA ALA A 23 -9.14 -6.76 13.41
C ALA A 23 -7.68 -7.07 13.02
N VAL A 24 -7.32 -6.88 11.73
CA VAL A 24 -5.97 -7.16 11.21
C VAL A 24 -4.93 -6.16 11.72
N PHE A 25 -5.32 -4.89 11.93
CA PHE A 25 -4.37 -3.82 12.27
C PHE A 25 -4.17 -3.62 13.78
N GLY A 26 -4.83 -4.42 14.62
CA GLY A 26 -4.57 -4.51 16.06
C GLY A 26 -4.61 -3.15 16.77
N ALA A 27 -3.47 -2.75 17.36
CA ALA A 27 -3.32 -1.50 18.11
C ALA A 27 -3.45 -0.22 17.26
N HIS A 28 -3.33 -0.32 15.94
CA HIS A 28 -3.55 0.80 15.03
C HIS A 28 -5.02 0.94 14.71
N LYS A 29 -5.59 2.11 15.01
CA LYS A 29 -6.98 2.41 14.69
C LYS A 29 -7.16 2.59 13.19
N LEU A 30 -8.02 1.78 12.56
CA LEU A 30 -8.47 2.01 11.19
C LEU A 30 -9.41 3.22 11.18
N VAL A 31 -9.02 4.26 10.45
CA VAL A 31 -9.77 5.53 10.42
C VAL A 31 -10.67 5.59 9.20
N LYS A 32 -10.13 5.22 8.03
CA LYS A 32 -10.85 5.14 6.77
C LYS A 32 -10.37 3.92 5.99
N LEU A 33 -11.29 3.32 5.27
CA LEU A 33 -11.02 2.26 4.31
C LEU A 33 -11.69 2.65 3.00
N TYR A 34 -10.93 2.63 1.92
CA TYR A 34 -11.43 2.90 0.59
C TYR A 34 -11.23 1.68 -0.28
N LYS A 35 -12.27 1.26 -0.99
CA LYS A 35 -12.19 0.29 -2.07
C LYS A 35 -11.81 1.01 -3.35
N ILE A 36 -10.81 0.48 -4.06
CA ILE A 36 -10.34 1.07 -5.31
C ILE A 36 -11.11 0.43 -6.46
N ILE A 37 -11.86 1.25 -7.19
CA ILE A 37 -12.63 0.82 -8.36
C ILE A 37 -11.83 1.15 -9.61
N TYR A 38 -11.78 0.20 -10.55
CA TYR A 38 -11.06 0.30 -11.81
C TYR A 38 -12.06 0.31 -12.96
N GLU A 39 -11.90 1.26 -13.89
CA GLU A 39 -12.64 1.26 -15.14
C GLU A 39 -12.11 0.10 -16.00
N THR A 40 -13.02 -0.75 -16.47
CA THR A 40 -12.80 -1.99 -17.24
C THR A 40 -11.38 -2.20 -17.79
N MET A 41 -10.74 -3.27 -17.31
CA MET A 41 -9.33 -3.57 -17.52
C MET A 41 -8.99 -4.15 -18.91
N GLY A 42 -9.61 -3.73 -20.01
CA GLY A 42 -9.34 -4.33 -21.33
C GLY A 42 -9.29 -5.87 -21.28
N THR A 43 -8.20 -6.50 -21.74
CA THR A 43 -8.00 -7.98 -21.72
C THR A 43 -7.65 -8.58 -20.35
N HIS A 44 -7.47 -7.78 -19.30
CA HIS A 44 -7.12 -8.29 -17.98
C HIS A 44 -8.40 -8.55 -17.18
N SER A 45 -8.72 -9.78 -16.82
CA SER A 45 -9.91 -10.02 -15.99
C SER A 45 -9.65 -9.73 -14.52
N LEU A 46 -10.48 -8.88 -13.88
CA LEU A 46 -10.47 -8.71 -12.41
C LEU A 46 -10.71 -10.06 -11.70
N HIS A 47 -11.41 -10.97 -12.39
CA HIS A 47 -11.65 -12.33 -11.92
C HIS A 47 -10.34 -13.07 -11.62
N GLU A 48 -9.28 -12.88 -12.41
CA GLU A 48 -8.00 -13.56 -12.18
C GLU A 48 -7.37 -13.16 -10.84
N PHE A 49 -7.56 -11.92 -10.39
CA PHE A 49 -7.11 -11.51 -9.05
C PHE A 49 -7.99 -12.10 -7.94
N ASN A 50 -9.25 -12.42 -8.22
CA ASN A 50 -10.15 -13.03 -7.25
C ASN A 50 -9.90 -14.53 -7.07
N LEU A 51 -9.23 -15.18 -8.01
CA LEU A 51 -8.79 -16.58 -7.88
C LEU A 51 -7.71 -16.77 -6.81
N TYR A 52 -7.01 -15.70 -6.42
CA TYR A 52 -5.96 -15.75 -5.41
C TYR A 52 -6.42 -15.04 -4.13
N PRO A 53 -6.60 -15.78 -3.01
CA PRO A 53 -7.13 -15.21 -1.78
C PRO A 53 -6.10 -14.34 -1.03
N SER A 54 -4.82 -14.48 -1.36
CA SER A 54 -3.76 -13.88 -0.56
C SER A 54 -3.65 -12.36 -0.77
N VAL A 55 -3.94 -11.62 0.30
CA VAL A 55 -3.74 -10.17 0.39
C VAL A 55 -2.31 -9.89 0.85
N PHE A 56 -1.79 -8.73 0.47
CA PHE A 56 -0.51 -8.20 0.95
C PHE A 56 -0.67 -6.72 1.26
N PHE A 57 0.30 -6.18 1.98
CA PHE A 57 0.29 -4.80 2.40
C PHE A 57 1.50 -4.04 1.86
N HIS A 58 1.26 -2.76 1.53
CA HIS A 58 2.28 -1.82 1.12
C HIS A 58 2.05 -0.48 1.79
N GLY A 59 2.90 -0.13 2.76
CA GLY A 59 2.89 1.21 3.32
C GLY A 59 3.28 2.24 2.27
N THR A 60 2.75 3.45 2.37
CA THR A 60 3.18 4.58 1.54
C THR A 60 3.32 5.84 2.39
N GLY A 61 3.94 6.87 1.83
CA GLY A 61 3.96 8.21 2.42
C GLY A 61 2.87 9.08 1.82
N HIS A 62 2.57 10.21 2.47
CA HIS A 62 1.72 11.23 1.89
C HIS A 62 2.24 12.65 2.13
N CYS A 63 1.78 13.61 1.33
CA CYS A 63 2.16 15.02 1.45
C CYS A 63 1.18 15.82 2.34
N GLY A 64 0.46 15.17 3.26
CA GLY A 64 -0.64 15.76 4.04
C GLY A 64 -2.04 15.64 3.42
N CYS A 65 -2.17 15.07 2.21
CA CYS A 65 -3.48 14.88 1.56
C CYS A 65 -4.43 13.96 2.33
N VAL A 66 -3.90 12.90 2.94
CA VAL A 66 -4.67 11.98 3.80
C VAL A 66 -5.35 12.73 4.94
N SER A 67 -4.64 13.63 5.62
CA SER A 67 -5.21 14.40 6.74
C SER A 67 -6.43 15.22 6.32
N ARG A 68 -6.39 15.82 5.13
CA ARG A 68 -7.53 16.58 4.58
C ARG A 68 -8.71 15.68 4.23
N ARG A 69 -8.46 14.47 3.74
CA ARG A 69 -9.51 13.51 3.37
C ARG A 69 -10.16 12.84 4.57
N ILE A 70 -9.50 12.80 5.73
CA ILE A 70 -10.08 12.22 6.95
C ILE A 70 -11.08 13.17 7.61
N THR A 71 -10.83 14.49 7.53
CA THR A 71 -11.77 15.49 8.07
C THR A 71 -13.08 15.53 7.28
N ASP A 72 -13.08 15.02 6.05
CA ASP A 72 -14.28 14.86 5.24
C ASP A 72 -15.10 13.67 5.80
N THR A 73 -16.26 13.97 6.35
CA THR A 73 -17.27 12.96 6.73
C THR A 73 -18.01 12.39 5.53
N ASP A 74 -17.75 12.92 4.35
CA ASP A 74 -18.46 12.53 3.14
C ASP A 74 -18.10 11.09 2.72
N LEU A 75 -19.14 10.32 2.39
CA LEU A 75 -19.06 8.97 1.84
C LEU A 75 -19.20 8.99 0.30
N THR A 76 -19.04 10.15 -0.32
CA THR A 76 -18.99 10.25 -1.77
C THR A 76 -17.74 9.56 -2.34
N ASN A 77 -17.92 9.02 -3.55
CA ASN A 77 -16.82 8.48 -4.32
C ASN A 77 -15.82 9.59 -4.66
N ILE A 78 -14.53 9.26 -4.55
CA ILE A 78 -13.44 10.21 -4.83
C ILE A 78 -12.74 9.74 -6.09
N ASP A 79 -12.71 10.55 -7.14
CA ASP A 79 -11.87 10.23 -8.31
C ASP A 79 -10.41 10.11 -7.86
N ALA A 80 -9.72 9.05 -8.32
CA ALA A 80 -8.33 8.81 -7.97
C ALA A 80 -7.43 9.99 -8.35
N SER A 81 -7.70 10.58 -9.53
CA SER A 81 -7.03 11.79 -10.03
C SER A 81 -7.18 12.97 -9.06
N ASN A 82 -8.33 13.08 -8.41
CA ASN A 82 -8.66 14.16 -7.47
C ASN A 82 -8.20 13.88 -6.03
N TRP A 83 -7.55 12.74 -5.76
CA TRP A 83 -7.11 12.38 -4.41
C TRP A 83 -6.24 13.46 -3.76
N CYS A 84 -5.32 14.05 -4.52
CA CYS A 84 -4.39 15.06 -4.04
C CYS A 84 -4.19 16.18 -5.06
N GLY A 85 -4.06 17.43 -4.61
CA GLY A 85 -3.74 18.58 -5.47
C GLY A 85 -2.25 18.75 -5.78
N ARG A 86 -1.38 17.81 -5.38
CA ARG A 86 0.08 17.85 -5.59
C ARG A 86 0.64 16.44 -5.76
N ALA A 87 1.80 16.32 -6.42
CA ALA A 87 2.50 15.05 -6.54
C ALA A 87 2.76 14.42 -5.16
N CYS A 88 2.25 13.21 -4.98
CA CYS A 88 2.24 12.48 -3.71
C CYS A 88 2.36 10.98 -3.97
N ALA A 89 3.13 10.26 -3.18
CA ALA A 89 3.33 8.81 -3.38
C ALA A 89 2.01 8.02 -3.36
N THR A 90 1.09 8.32 -2.43
CA THR A 90 -0.26 7.71 -2.42
C THR A 90 -1.02 7.98 -3.71
N GLN A 91 -1.02 9.23 -4.20
CA GLN A 91 -1.72 9.58 -5.44
C GLN A 91 -1.07 8.91 -6.66
N GLY A 92 0.26 8.84 -6.70
CA GLY A 92 1.00 8.16 -7.76
C GLY A 92 0.56 6.70 -7.89
N ILE A 93 0.44 6.00 -6.76
CA ILE A 93 -0.04 4.61 -6.74
C ILE A 93 -1.51 4.51 -7.20
N LEU A 94 -2.39 5.42 -6.79
CA LEU A 94 -3.79 5.43 -7.22
C LEU A 94 -3.92 5.65 -8.73
N ASN A 95 -3.19 6.62 -9.28
CA ASN A 95 -3.33 7.05 -10.68
C ASN A 95 -2.61 6.15 -11.67
N HIS A 96 -1.56 5.47 -11.24
CA HIS A 96 -0.66 4.76 -12.15
C HIS A 96 -0.39 3.31 -11.74
N GLY A 97 -0.93 2.87 -10.61
CA GLY A 97 -0.47 1.65 -9.95
C GLY A 97 0.96 1.82 -9.43
N HIS A 98 1.61 0.71 -9.10
CA HIS A 98 3.02 0.74 -8.71
C HIS A 98 3.92 0.84 -9.95
N LEU A 99 4.22 2.07 -10.37
CA LEU A 99 5.23 2.35 -11.40
C LEU A 99 6.64 2.41 -10.82
N GLN A 100 7.61 1.88 -11.56
CA GLN A 100 9.04 1.83 -11.22
C GLN A 100 9.78 3.15 -11.43
N ASP A 101 9.16 4.14 -12.05
CA ASP A 101 9.87 5.36 -12.43
C ASP A 101 9.81 6.40 -11.29
N GLU A 102 10.94 6.49 -10.59
CA GLU A 102 11.39 7.56 -9.68
C GLU A 102 10.65 7.78 -8.36
N TRP A 103 9.36 7.41 -8.24
CA TRP A 103 8.55 7.74 -7.05
C TRP A 103 8.50 6.64 -5.98
N LEU A 104 9.06 5.47 -6.27
CA LEU A 104 9.12 4.32 -5.37
C LEU A 104 10.57 3.91 -5.16
N SER A 105 11.30 4.72 -4.39
CA SER A 105 12.52 4.23 -3.74
C SER A 105 12.10 3.14 -2.74
N MET A 106 12.19 1.90 -3.18
CA MET A 106 12.16 0.71 -2.35
C MET A 106 13.27 0.84 -1.29
N PHE A 107 12.91 0.78 0.00
CA PHE A 107 13.88 0.60 1.07
C PHE A 107 13.83 -0.86 1.47
N LEU A 108 14.78 -1.64 0.96
CA LEU A 108 15.20 -2.87 1.60
C LEU A 108 15.88 -2.47 2.91
N VAL A 109 15.31 -2.82 4.06
CA VAL A 109 16.11 -2.92 5.28
C VAL A 109 16.84 -4.26 5.18
N LYS A 110 18.02 -4.25 4.57
CA LYS A 110 18.98 -5.35 4.72
C LYS A 110 19.63 -5.18 6.09
N ALA A 111 19.00 -5.66 7.15
CA ALA A 111 19.71 -5.92 8.39
C ALA A 111 20.51 -7.22 8.19
N ARG A 112 21.62 -7.15 7.44
CA ARG A 112 22.66 -8.18 7.59
C ARG A 112 23.38 -7.89 8.90
N CYS A 113 22.83 -8.38 10.01
CA CYS A 113 23.64 -8.62 11.19
C CYS A 113 24.53 -9.83 10.87
N ASN A 114 25.71 -9.58 10.30
CA ASN A 114 26.72 -10.62 10.24
C ASN A 114 27.09 -10.97 11.68
N ASN A 115 27.03 -12.26 11.97
CA ASN A 115 27.31 -12.84 13.26
C ASN A 115 28.67 -12.35 13.80
N LYS A 116 28.65 -11.90 15.06
CA LYS A 116 29.78 -11.68 15.98
C LYS A 116 30.91 -10.75 15.49
N GLN A 117 30.79 -9.45 15.77
CA GLN A 117 31.70 -8.71 16.69
C GLN A 117 31.74 -7.18 16.55
N ASN A 118 31.08 -6.54 15.58
CA ASN A 118 31.05 -5.07 15.53
C ASN A 118 29.67 -4.56 15.10
N ALA A 119 29.02 -3.80 15.98
CA ALA A 119 27.61 -3.44 15.90
C ALA A 119 27.29 -2.18 15.06
N ASP A 120 28.27 -1.51 14.44
CA ASP A 120 28.06 -0.09 14.09
C ASP A 120 27.93 0.29 12.62
N ILE A 121 27.95 -0.63 11.64
CA ILE A 121 27.76 -0.21 10.23
C ILE A 121 26.91 -1.21 9.43
N CYS A 122 25.61 -0.95 9.34
CA CYS A 122 24.71 -1.57 8.36
C CYS A 122 24.74 -0.76 7.05
N SER A 123 25.34 -1.29 5.99
CA SER A 123 25.32 -0.65 4.66
C SER A 123 24.01 -0.94 3.91
N VAL A 124 23.30 0.11 3.51
CA VAL A 124 22.07 0.04 2.69
C VAL A 124 22.43 -0.16 1.21
N GLN A 125 22.02 -1.28 0.61
CA GLN A 125 22.08 -1.45 -0.85
C GLN A 125 20.73 -1.10 -1.48
N LYS A 126 20.75 -0.10 -2.36
CA LYS A 126 19.60 0.39 -3.12
C LYS A 126 19.44 -0.48 -4.37
N ASP A 127 18.42 -1.34 -4.41
CA ASP A 127 17.97 -1.99 -5.64
C ASP A 127 16.66 -1.31 -6.06
N THR A 128 16.66 -0.57 -7.17
CA THR A 128 15.52 0.22 -7.65
C THR A 128 14.57 -0.59 -8.54
N THR A 129 14.82 -1.88 -8.73
CA THR A 129 14.12 -2.69 -9.75
C THR A 129 12.97 -3.54 -9.21
N LYS A 130 12.64 -3.49 -7.91
CA LYS A 130 11.63 -4.38 -7.31
C LYS A 130 10.60 -3.58 -6.52
N SER A 131 9.43 -4.19 -6.32
CA SER A 131 8.43 -3.74 -5.35
C SER A 131 8.33 -4.77 -4.24
N SER A 132 8.50 -4.33 -2.98
CA SER A 132 8.42 -5.17 -1.79
C SER A 132 7.04 -5.09 -1.13
N TRP A 133 6.57 -6.25 -0.65
CA TRP A 133 5.25 -6.44 -0.06
C TRP A 133 5.39 -7.27 1.21
N ALA A 134 4.61 -6.95 2.23
CA ALA A 134 4.57 -7.78 3.43
C ALA A 134 3.35 -8.70 3.41
N PRO A 135 3.50 -10.00 3.74
CA PRO A 135 2.36 -10.87 4.02
C PRO A 135 1.61 -10.42 5.28
N GLU A 136 2.31 -9.75 6.21
CA GLU A 136 1.75 -9.25 7.46
C GLU A 136 1.59 -7.72 7.43
N GLY A 137 0.51 -7.20 8.03
CA GLY A 137 0.27 -5.76 8.11
C GLY A 137 1.36 -5.00 8.88
N THR A 138 2.02 -5.66 9.83
CA THR A 138 3.06 -5.14 10.74
C THR A 138 4.29 -4.60 10.01
N THR A 139 4.82 -5.35 9.03
CA THR A 139 6.01 -4.94 8.26
C THR A 139 5.70 -3.77 7.33
N ALA A 140 4.53 -3.78 6.68
CA ALA A 140 4.11 -2.67 5.82
C ALA A 140 3.80 -1.38 6.60
N LEU A 141 3.27 -1.52 7.81
CA LEU A 141 3.07 -0.43 8.77
C LEU A 141 4.40 0.22 9.16
N GLY A 142 5.45 -0.57 9.43
CA GLY A 142 6.79 -0.04 9.71
C GLY A 142 7.31 0.89 8.60
N TYR A 143 6.96 0.62 7.33
CA TYR A 143 7.30 1.50 6.22
C TYR A 143 6.42 2.76 6.18
N ALA A 144 5.10 2.62 6.36
CA ALA A 144 4.20 3.79 6.43
C ALA A 144 4.62 4.76 7.54
N LEU A 145 5.04 4.24 8.70
CA LEU A 145 5.59 5.01 9.82
C LEU A 145 6.81 5.84 9.39
N ARG A 146 7.80 5.22 8.74
CA ARG A 146 9.00 5.91 8.26
C ARG A 146 8.71 6.97 7.21
N LYS A 147 7.78 6.69 6.28
CA LYS A 147 7.48 7.59 5.15
C LYS A 147 6.53 8.73 5.49
N SER A 148 5.68 8.56 6.49
CA SER A 148 4.74 9.61 6.92
C SER A 148 5.38 10.61 7.89
N GLY A 149 6.64 10.39 8.33
CA GLY A 149 7.37 11.33 9.16
C GLY A 149 6.62 11.67 10.46
N GLN A 150 6.33 12.96 10.69
CA GLN A 150 5.53 13.43 11.84
C GLN A 150 4.00 13.42 11.62
N GLN A 151 3.51 13.00 10.45
CA GLN A 151 2.07 13.02 10.16
C GLN A 151 1.31 11.99 11.03
N ALA A 152 0.09 12.33 11.45
CA ALA A 152 -0.71 11.50 12.37
C ALA A 152 -1.30 10.23 11.72
N TYR A 153 -1.29 10.16 10.38
CA TYR A 153 -1.97 9.12 9.61
C TYR A 153 -1.00 8.34 8.74
N LEU A 154 -1.33 7.08 8.51
CA LEU A 154 -0.49 6.10 7.83
C LEU A 154 -1.29 5.46 6.68
N PRO A 155 -1.10 5.92 5.44
CA PRO A 155 -1.71 5.29 4.29
C PRO A 155 -1.00 3.99 3.94
N MET A 156 -1.78 2.95 3.67
CA MET A 156 -1.31 1.64 3.23
C MET A 156 -2.21 1.12 2.12
N PHE A 157 -1.63 0.49 1.12
CA PHE A 157 -2.38 -0.26 0.11
C PHE A 157 -2.46 -1.72 0.50
N MET A 158 -3.66 -2.28 0.35
CA MET A 158 -3.84 -3.72 0.30
C MET A 158 -3.87 -4.16 -1.15
N VAL A 159 -3.05 -5.14 -1.49
CA VAL A 159 -2.89 -5.59 -2.87
C VAL A 159 -3.18 -7.08 -2.99
N LYS A 160 -3.67 -7.49 -4.17
CA LYS A 160 -3.74 -8.88 -4.59
C LYS A 160 -2.67 -9.17 -5.63
N SER A 161 -2.20 -10.42 -5.70
CA SER A 161 -1.25 -10.90 -6.71
C SER A 161 -1.83 -12.06 -7.53
N ARG A 162 -1.60 -12.08 -8.85
CA ARG A 162 -1.98 -13.20 -9.74
C ARG A 162 -0.98 -14.36 -9.77
N ARG A 163 0.23 -14.15 -9.29
CA ARG A 163 1.29 -15.18 -9.36
C ARG A 163 1.79 -15.56 -7.98
N HIS A 164 2.25 -16.82 -7.89
CA HIS A 164 2.99 -17.34 -6.76
C HIS A 164 4.21 -16.46 -6.50
N ARG A 165 4.38 -16.14 -5.22
CA ARG A 165 5.37 -15.20 -4.71
C ARG A 165 6.74 -15.86 -4.65
N PHE A 166 7.79 -15.10 -4.90
CA PHE A 166 9.11 -15.43 -4.34
C PHE A 166 9.15 -14.84 -2.94
N GLN A 167 9.16 -15.71 -1.93
CA GLN A 167 9.40 -15.31 -0.56
C GLN A 167 10.90 -15.03 -0.40
N ILE A 168 11.23 -13.79 -0.05
CA ILE A 168 12.58 -13.39 0.34
C ILE A 168 12.41 -12.83 1.74
N ASP A 169 12.75 -13.64 2.75
CA ASP A 169 12.54 -13.37 4.17
C ASP A 169 11.04 -13.12 4.51
N ASP A 170 10.73 -12.12 5.35
CA ASP A 170 9.38 -11.68 5.72
C ASP A 170 8.71 -10.80 4.64
N THR A 171 9.30 -10.73 3.45
CA THR A 171 8.76 -9.96 2.33
C THR A 171 8.55 -10.82 1.10
N CYS A 172 7.59 -10.42 0.30
CA CYS A 172 7.33 -11.00 -0.99
C CYS A 172 7.75 -9.98 -2.04
N SER A 173 8.42 -10.46 -3.09
CA SER A 173 8.65 -9.68 -4.29
C SER A 173 7.78 -10.24 -5.42
N VAL A 174 7.20 -9.33 -6.21
CA VAL A 174 6.45 -9.71 -7.42
C VAL A 174 7.21 -9.15 -8.61
N PRO A 175 7.71 -10.00 -9.52
CA PRO A 175 8.61 -9.58 -10.59
C PRO A 175 7.91 -8.77 -11.68
N ASN A 176 6.59 -8.92 -11.84
CA ASN A 176 5.83 -8.25 -12.88
C ASN A 176 4.70 -7.41 -12.28
N ARG A 177 4.74 -6.11 -12.54
CA ARG A 177 3.74 -5.12 -12.08
C ARG A 177 2.31 -5.44 -12.51
N LYS A 178 2.11 -6.12 -13.64
CA LYS A 178 0.78 -6.50 -14.14
C LYS A 178 0.13 -7.58 -13.28
N ASP A 179 0.92 -8.25 -12.45
CA ASP A 179 0.44 -9.29 -11.56
C ASP A 179 0.03 -8.73 -10.21
N ILE A 180 0.04 -7.41 -9.98
CA ILE A 180 -0.33 -6.78 -8.70
C ILE A 180 -1.49 -5.82 -8.91
N LEU A 181 -2.46 -5.87 -8.02
CA LEU A 181 -3.60 -4.98 -8.02
C LEU A 181 -3.84 -4.40 -6.63
N PRO A 182 -3.65 -3.09 -6.43
CA PRO A 182 -4.18 -2.42 -5.24
C PRO A 182 -5.70 -2.51 -5.20
N CYS A 183 -6.25 -3.12 -4.17
CA CYS A 183 -7.70 -3.30 -4.03
C CYS A 183 -8.28 -2.32 -3.00
N TYR A 184 -7.50 -1.99 -1.97
CA TYR A 184 -7.93 -1.06 -0.93
C TYR A 184 -6.84 -0.06 -0.59
N LEU A 185 -7.26 1.16 -0.23
CA LEU A 185 -6.45 2.14 0.48
C LEU A 185 -6.93 2.18 1.94
N VAL A 186 -6.04 1.78 2.83
CA VAL A 186 -6.21 1.73 4.28
C VAL A 186 -5.58 2.95 4.89
N ILE A 187 -6.30 3.64 5.76
CA ILE A 187 -5.78 4.80 6.49
C ILE A 187 -5.80 4.50 7.98
N LEU A 188 -4.62 4.31 8.57
CA LEU A 188 -4.47 4.06 10.00
C LEU A 188 -4.10 5.35 10.74
N ARG A 189 -4.50 5.46 12.01
CA ARG A 189 -3.97 6.48 12.93
C ARG A 189 -2.74 5.92 13.63
N LYS A 190 -1.70 6.74 13.78
CA LYS A 190 -0.63 6.46 14.74
C LYS A 190 -1.22 6.41 16.17
N PRO A 191 -0.74 5.51 17.04
CA PRO A 191 -1.09 5.52 18.46
C PRO A 191 -0.72 6.86 19.10
#